data_AF-A0A2T6ZGT5-F1
#
_entry.id   AF-A0A2T6ZGT5-F1
#
_cell.length_a   1.000
_cell.length_b   1.000
_cell.length_c   1.000
_cell.angle_alpha   90.00
_cell.angle_beta   90.00
_cell.angle_gamma   90.00
#
_symmetry.space_group_name_H-M   'P 1'
#
loop_
_entity.id
_entity.type
_entity.pdbx_description
1 polymer ?
#
loop_
_entity_poly.entity_id
_entity_poly.type
_entity_poly.pdbx_seq_one_letter_code
_entity_poly.pdbx_strand_id
1 'polypeptide(L)'
;MSINRSVYRNVTFHDATNPDVTLGGLLQNGPITEGNFLDILEIVLAVSVAIRVLRRASTHLVSRVKVPLEIGKYELLILSAPIKLNKNVWVEHAITQNVTGRNKQFRRKVRDHDRMCVISGIRNPEGHIQANNWCSSEACHVFPLEHESPWDALEYGEFVTDIKDTSRRRKISSCQNGLTLESGIHVKFDPYKISVNPDDNYKIGVFDIDIYQLDGRILELVWGNLENPHHVPDQLLKWLFEQSVLSNVKRP
;
A
#
# COMPACT_ATOMS: atom_id res chain seq x y z
N MET A 1 18.91 -1.20 -14.19
CA MET A 1 18.65 -2.56 -13.65
C MET A 1 17.47 -2.44 -12.70
N SER A 2 16.44 -3.28 -12.83
CA SER A 2 15.34 -3.28 -11.86
C SER A 2 15.83 -3.84 -10.53
N ILE A 3 15.39 -3.27 -9.42
CA ILE A 3 15.74 -3.74 -8.07
C ILE A 3 15.10 -5.12 -7.88
N ASN A 4 15.89 -6.13 -7.50
CA ASN A 4 15.35 -7.45 -7.17
C ASN A 4 14.59 -7.39 -5.84
N ARG A 5 13.26 -7.30 -5.91
CA ARG A 5 12.36 -7.20 -4.75
C ARG A 5 12.31 -8.46 -3.88
N SER A 6 12.88 -9.58 -4.34
CA SER A 6 12.84 -10.85 -3.61
C SER A 6 14.00 -11.04 -2.62
N VAL A 7 15.07 -10.24 -2.71
CA VAL A 7 16.33 -10.42 -1.95
C VAL A 7 16.12 -10.44 -0.43
N TYR A 8 15.22 -9.61 0.09
CA TYR A 8 15.03 -9.46 1.52
C TYR A 8 13.88 -10.31 2.09
N ARG A 9 13.20 -11.12 1.27
CA ARG A 9 12.07 -11.93 1.74
C ARG A 9 12.57 -12.93 2.78
N ASN A 10 12.00 -12.86 3.98
CA ASN A 10 12.30 -13.78 5.08
C ASN A 10 11.09 -14.71 5.38
N VAL A 11 9.92 -14.42 4.80
CA VAL A 11 8.75 -15.28 4.76
C VAL A 11 8.51 -15.70 3.32
N THR A 12 8.45 -17.01 3.05
CA THR A 12 8.14 -17.54 1.71
C THR A 12 7.02 -18.57 1.78
N PHE A 13 6.24 -18.68 0.72
CA PHE A 13 5.16 -19.66 0.64
C PHE A 13 5.21 -20.48 -0.66
N HIS A 14 4.77 -21.73 -0.52
CA HIS A 14 4.95 -22.80 -1.51
C HIS A 14 3.66 -23.60 -1.65
N ASP A 15 3.46 -24.21 -2.81
CA ASP A 15 2.42 -25.24 -2.97
C ASP A 15 2.90 -26.50 -2.22
N ALA A 16 2.08 -27.07 -1.34
CA ALA A 16 2.44 -28.30 -0.64
C ALA A 16 2.65 -29.49 -1.60
N THR A 17 2.02 -29.47 -2.78
CA THR A 17 2.23 -30.49 -3.83
C THR A 17 3.51 -30.27 -4.63
N ASN A 18 4.09 -29.07 -4.57
CA ASN A 18 5.33 -28.71 -5.24
C ASN A 18 6.19 -27.78 -4.34
N PRO A 19 6.75 -28.33 -3.24
CA PRO A 19 7.35 -27.55 -2.16
C PRO A 19 8.66 -26.85 -2.53
N ASP A 20 9.26 -27.22 -3.66
CA ASP A 20 10.51 -26.66 -4.19
C ASP A 20 10.27 -25.39 -5.03
N VAL A 21 9.03 -25.15 -5.47
CA VAL A 21 8.68 -23.95 -6.23
C VAL A 21 8.09 -22.89 -5.30
N THR A 22 8.82 -21.78 -5.13
CA THR A 22 8.32 -20.61 -4.41
C THR A 22 7.21 -19.93 -5.22
N LEU A 23 6.04 -19.79 -4.60
CA LEU A 23 4.91 -19.06 -5.19
C LEU A 23 5.00 -17.55 -4.94
N GLY A 24 5.62 -17.17 -3.83
CA GLY A 24 5.86 -15.80 -3.44
C GLY A 24 6.49 -15.71 -2.05
N GLY A 25 6.58 -14.50 -1.53
CA GLY A 25 7.10 -14.25 -0.20
C GLY A 25 7.17 -12.77 0.09
N LEU A 26 7.33 -12.41 1.36
CA LEU A 26 7.37 -11.04 1.83
C LEU A 26 8.48 -10.86 2.85
N LEU A 27 8.85 -9.61 3.10
CA LEU A 27 9.70 -9.25 4.22
C LEU A 27 8.80 -8.94 5.41
N GLN A 28 8.97 -9.70 6.49
CA GLN A 28 8.36 -9.47 7.79
C GLN A 28 9.32 -8.60 8.62
N ASN A 29 8.93 -7.36 8.93
CA ASN A 29 9.68 -6.51 9.88
C ASN A 29 9.23 -6.70 11.35
N GLY A 30 8.24 -7.57 11.60
CA GLY A 30 7.69 -7.89 12.93
C GLY A 30 6.17 -7.72 13.04
N PRO A 31 5.59 -6.62 12.53
CA PRO A 31 4.17 -6.31 12.76
C PRO A 31 3.16 -7.09 11.93
N ILE A 32 3.56 -7.77 10.85
CA ILE A 32 2.60 -8.52 10.01
C ILE A 32 2.09 -9.71 10.81
N THR A 33 0.78 -9.79 11.02
CA THR A 33 0.16 -10.88 11.77
C THR A 33 -0.21 -12.06 10.87
N GLU A 34 -0.55 -13.19 11.48
CA GLU A 34 -1.13 -14.32 10.76
C GLU A 34 -2.38 -13.93 9.97
N GLY A 35 -3.28 -13.13 10.56
CA GLY A 35 -4.43 -12.60 9.87
C GLY A 35 -4.04 -11.78 8.64
N ASN A 36 -3.10 -10.83 8.79
CA ASN A 36 -2.62 -10.03 7.68
C ASN A 36 -2.01 -10.89 6.57
N PHE A 37 -1.30 -11.96 6.93
CA PHE A 37 -0.71 -12.87 5.94
C PHE A 37 -1.77 -13.58 5.12
N LEU A 38 -2.87 -14.01 5.74
CA LEU A 38 -3.99 -14.62 5.03
C LEU A 38 -4.68 -13.62 4.09
N ASP A 39 -4.86 -12.36 4.50
CA ASP A 39 -5.40 -11.29 3.63
C ASP A 39 -4.49 -11.03 2.42
N ILE A 40 -3.17 -11.00 2.64
CA ILE A 40 -2.17 -10.87 1.58
C ILE A 40 -2.26 -12.05 0.59
N LEU A 41 -2.45 -13.27 1.09
CA LEU A 41 -2.59 -14.45 0.22
C LEU A 41 -3.88 -14.40 -0.62
N GLU A 42 -4.98 -13.86 -0.09
CA GLU A 42 -6.21 -13.67 -0.86
C GLU A 42 -6.03 -12.70 -2.04
N ILE A 43 -5.16 -11.70 -1.92
CA ILE A 43 -4.81 -10.79 -3.03
C ILE A 43 -3.94 -11.52 -4.06
N VAL A 44 -2.96 -12.31 -3.60
CA VAL A 44 -1.96 -12.96 -4.47
C VAL A 44 -2.51 -14.20 -5.19
N LEU A 45 -3.54 -14.85 -4.65
CA LEU A 45 -4.08 -16.12 -5.15
C LEU A 45 -5.43 -15.91 -5.85
N ALA A 46 -5.62 -16.56 -6.99
CA ALA A 46 -6.89 -16.60 -7.71
C ALA A 46 -7.63 -17.91 -7.38
N VAL A 47 -8.04 -18.08 -6.12
CA VAL A 47 -8.74 -19.28 -5.66
C VAL A 47 -10.05 -18.93 -4.96
N SER A 48 -11.10 -19.67 -5.30
CA SER A 48 -12.47 -19.50 -4.77
C SER A 48 -12.78 -20.46 -3.62
N VAL A 49 -11.76 -21.15 -3.09
CA VAL A 49 -11.89 -22.18 -2.06
C VAL A 49 -10.97 -21.87 -0.89
N ALA A 50 -11.36 -22.32 0.31
CA ALA A 50 -10.58 -22.12 1.52
C ALA A 50 -9.20 -22.80 1.40
N ILE A 51 -8.16 -22.06 1.78
CA ILE A 51 -6.77 -22.50 1.79
C ILE A 51 -6.37 -22.80 3.22
N ARG A 52 -5.64 -23.89 3.44
CA ARG A 52 -4.95 -24.13 4.71
C ARG A 52 -3.49 -23.74 4.56
N VAL A 53 -2.97 -22.99 5.52
CA VAL A 53 -1.60 -22.48 5.50
C VAL A 53 -0.87 -23.02 6.71
N LEU A 54 0.19 -23.80 6.46
CA LEU A 54 0.98 -24.46 7.50
C LEU A 54 2.40 -23.91 7.51
N ARG A 55 2.97 -23.67 8.68
CA ARG A 55 4.40 -23.39 8.79
C ARG A 55 5.20 -24.68 8.65
N ARG A 56 6.13 -24.76 7.69
CA ARG A 56 6.90 -25.99 7.40
C ARG A 56 7.71 -26.49 8.61
N ALA A 57 8.28 -25.57 9.39
CA ALA A 57 9.17 -25.93 10.50
C ALA A 57 8.46 -26.53 11.72
N SER A 58 7.17 -26.22 11.93
CA SER A 58 6.43 -26.62 13.14
C SER A 58 5.07 -27.26 12.85
N THR A 59 4.66 -27.33 11.57
CA THR A 59 3.30 -27.70 11.15
C THR A 59 2.19 -26.84 11.78
N HIS A 60 2.55 -25.67 12.33
CA HIS A 60 1.60 -24.73 12.92
C HIS A 60 0.60 -24.25 11.87
N LEU A 61 -0.68 -24.30 12.21
CA LEU A 61 -1.77 -23.85 11.34
C LEU A 61 -1.99 -22.36 11.54
N VAL A 62 -1.68 -21.60 10.49
CA VAL A 62 -1.91 -20.15 10.45
C VAL A 62 -3.42 -19.90 10.46
N SER A 63 -3.85 -19.01 11.35
CA SER A 63 -5.25 -18.65 11.55
C SER A 63 -5.45 -17.14 11.50
N ARG A 64 -6.69 -16.67 11.34
CA ARG A 64 -7.01 -15.23 11.32
C ARG A 64 -6.93 -14.62 12.73
N VAL A 65 -5.71 -14.48 13.25
CA VAL A 65 -5.42 -13.94 14.58
C VAL A 65 -4.40 -12.80 14.49
N LYS A 66 -4.41 -11.91 15.49
CA LYS A 66 -3.48 -10.76 15.59
C LYS A 66 -2.12 -11.13 16.21
N VAL A 67 -1.68 -12.37 16.03
CA VAL A 67 -0.36 -12.83 16.49
C VAL A 67 0.66 -12.56 15.38
N PRO A 68 1.86 -12.02 15.69
CA PRO A 68 2.92 -11.84 14.70
C PRO A 68 3.22 -13.12 13.93
N LEU A 69 3.29 -13.01 12.61
CA LEU A 69 3.66 -14.13 11.74
C LEU A 69 5.16 -14.41 11.90
N GLU A 70 5.50 -15.65 12.29
CA GLU A 70 6.88 -16.08 12.39
C GLU A 70 7.61 -16.05 11.04
N ILE A 71 8.91 -15.78 11.09
CA ILE A 71 9.77 -15.87 9.91
C ILE A 71 9.93 -17.35 9.50
N GLY A 72 9.92 -17.62 8.19
CA GLY A 72 10.17 -18.96 7.66
C GLY A 72 9.38 -19.32 6.41
N LYS A 73 9.29 -20.64 6.17
CA LYS A 73 8.62 -21.22 5.00
C LYS A 73 7.23 -21.72 5.36
N TYR A 74 6.27 -21.42 4.49
CA TYR A 74 4.87 -21.77 4.63
C TYR A 74 4.41 -22.63 3.46
N GLU A 75 3.53 -23.58 3.73
CA GLU A 75 2.94 -24.49 2.76
C GLU A 75 1.45 -24.20 2.63
N LEU A 76 1.02 -24.03 1.39
CA LEU A 76 -0.36 -23.80 1.02
C LEU A 76 -0.98 -25.13 0.61
N LEU A 77 -2.10 -25.50 1.23
CA LEU A 77 -2.86 -26.71 0.94
C LEU A 77 -4.26 -26.34 0.48
N ILE A 78 -4.63 -26.80 -0.72
CA ILE A 78 -5.98 -26.74 -1.25
C ILE A 78 -6.43 -28.17 -1.56
N LEU A 79 -7.54 -28.61 -0.97
CA LEU A 79 -7.98 -30.00 -1.05
C LEU A 79 -8.61 -30.39 -2.40
N SER A 80 -9.14 -29.41 -3.14
CA SER A 80 -10.06 -29.67 -4.27
C SER A 80 -9.71 -28.93 -5.56
N ALA A 81 -8.59 -28.19 -5.60
CA ALA A 81 -8.18 -27.45 -6.79
C ALA A 81 -6.67 -27.13 -6.77
N PRO A 82 -6.03 -26.95 -7.94
CA PRO A 82 -4.66 -26.45 -8.01
C PRO A 82 -4.59 -24.99 -7.56
N ILE A 83 -3.47 -24.62 -6.92
CA ILE A 83 -3.20 -23.22 -6.57
C ILE A 83 -2.93 -22.43 -7.85
N LYS A 84 -3.65 -21.31 -8.02
CA LYS A 84 -3.45 -20.36 -9.12
C LYS A 84 -3.06 -19.02 -8.54
N LEU A 85 -1.99 -18.43 -9.06
CA LEU A 85 -1.66 -17.04 -8.76
C LEU A 85 -2.64 -16.11 -9.48
N ASN A 86 -3.01 -15.03 -8.81
CA ASN A 86 -3.74 -13.93 -9.39
C ASN A 86 -2.97 -13.42 -10.62
N LYS A 87 -3.65 -13.24 -11.76
CA LYS A 87 -3.02 -12.80 -13.02
C LYS A 87 -2.84 -11.29 -13.08
N ASN A 88 -3.47 -10.54 -12.18
CA ASN A 88 -3.33 -9.09 -12.11
C ASN A 88 -1.85 -8.72 -11.99
N VAL A 89 -1.47 -7.72 -12.78
CA VAL A 89 -0.15 -7.11 -12.76
C VAL A 89 -0.30 -5.80 -12.02
N TRP A 90 0.66 -5.50 -11.16
CA TRP A 90 0.70 -4.21 -10.48
C TRP A 90 1.01 -3.09 -11.49
N VAL A 91 0.47 -1.91 -11.25
CA VAL A 91 0.62 -0.78 -12.17
C VAL A 91 1.90 -0.02 -11.84
N GLU A 92 2.91 -0.06 -12.71
CA GLU A 92 4.20 0.59 -12.42
C GLU A 92 4.07 2.10 -12.26
N HIS A 93 4.56 2.62 -11.13
CA HIS A 93 4.61 4.05 -10.86
C HIS A 93 5.92 4.62 -11.39
N ALA A 94 5.84 5.57 -12.31
CA ALA A 94 6.97 6.40 -12.70
C ALA A 94 7.06 7.58 -11.73
N ILE A 95 8.26 7.96 -11.27
CA ILE A 95 8.42 9.14 -10.40
C ILE A 95 7.87 10.37 -11.15
N THR A 96 6.72 10.90 -10.74
CA THR A 96 6.06 11.96 -11.52
C THR A 96 6.60 13.35 -11.16
N GLN A 97 7.54 13.84 -11.98
CA GLN A 97 7.93 15.26 -12.01
C GLN A 97 7.05 16.11 -12.96
N ASN A 98 5.74 15.84 -13.06
CA ASN A 98 4.89 16.58 -14.00
C ASN A 98 4.40 17.92 -13.43
N VAL A 99 5.11 19.02 -13.70
CA VAL A 99 4.77 20.37 -13.24
C VAL A 99 3.70 21.02 -14.15
N THR A 100 2.47 20.51 -14.14
CA THR A 100 1.32 21.21 -14.74
C THR A 100 0.67 22.16 -13.72
N GLY A 101 -0.12 23.13 -14.19
CA GLY A 101 -0.88 24.04 -13.30
C GLY A 101 -1.86 23.29 -12.37
N ARG A 102 -2.45 22.19 -12.85
CA ARG A 102 -3.31 21.28 -12.07
C ARG A 102 -2.54 20.66 -10.89
N ASN A 103 -1.29 20.26 -11.11
CA ASN A 103 -0.43 19.69 -10.07
C ASN A 103 -0.08 20.73 -8.98
N LYS A 104 0.07 22.01 -9.34
CA LYS A 104 0.31 23.06 -8.33
C LYS A 104 -0.86 23.23 -7.35
N GLN A 105 -2.10 23.23 -7.85
CA GLN A 105 -3.27 23.36 -6.99
C GLN A 105 -3.49 22.13 -6.11
N PHE A 106 -3.31 20.93 -6.67
CA PHE A 106 -3.33 19.67 -5.91
C PHE A 106 -2.32 19.71 -4.76
N ARG A 107 -1.04 19.98 -5.07
CA ARG A 107 0.04 20.01 -4.07
C ARG A 107 -0.27 20.97 -2.93
N ARG A 108 -0.78 22.16 -3.25
CA ARG A 108 -1.17 23.15 -2.24
C ARG A 108 -2.29 22.62 -1.33
N LYS A 109 -3.39 22.12 -1.91
CA LYS A 109 -4.53 21.62 -1.14
C LYS A 109 -4.14 20.49 -0.18
N VAL A 110 -3.38 19.52 -0.66
CA VAL A 110 -2.93 18.36 0.15
C VAL A 110 -2.02 18.82 1.29
N ARG A 111 -1.07 19.72 1.02
CA ARG A 111 -0.16 20.26 2.04
C ARG A 111 -0.86 21.13 3.07
N ASP A 112 -1.77 21.99 2.64
CA ASP A 112 -2.58 22.85 3.52
C ASP A 112 -3.47 22.02 4.44
N HIS A 113 -3.97 20.89 3.93
CA HIS A 113 -4.74 19.91 4.68
C HIS A 113 -3.86 19.16 5.69
N ASP A 114 -2.82 18.47 5.23
CA ASP A 114 -2.07 17.56 6.10
C ASP A 114 -1.12 18.26 7.06
N ARG A 115 -0.37 19.25 6.57
CA ARG A 115 0.65 20.00 7.32
C ARG A 115 1.73 19.14 8.00
N MET A 116 1.81 17.86 7.68
CA MET A 116 2.76 16.89 8.24
C MET A 116 2.97 15.74 7.27
N CYS A 117 4.02 14.94 7.48
CA CYS A 117 4.06 13.63 6.86
C CYS A 117 3.09 12.70 7.58
N VAL A 118 2.04 12.26 6.88
CA VAL A 118 0.98 11.42 7.47
C VAL A 118 1.44 9.98 7.75
N ILE A 119 2.52 9.53 7.12
CA ILE A 119 3.10 8.21 7.36
C ILE A 119 4.03 8.21 8.58
N SER A 120 4.96 9.17 8.69
CA SER A 120 5.89 9.24 9.82
C SER A 120 5.36 10.00 11.03
N GLY A 121 4.32 10.82 10.84
CA GLY A 121 3.81 11.75 11.85
C GLY A 121 4.67 12.99 12.07
N ILE A 122 5.71 13.20 11.27
CA ILE A 122 6.59 14.35 11.42
C ILE A 122 5.88 15.61 10.91
N ARG A 123 5.63 16.54 11.84
CA ARG A 123 4.96 17.81 11.55
C ARG A 123 5.88 18.77 10.82
N ASN A 124 5.33 19.48 9.83
CA ASN A 124 6.04 20.59 9.24
C ASN A 124 6.07 21.77 10.22
N PRO A 125 7.23 22.41 10.46
CA PRO A 125 7.32 23.58 11.32
C PRO A 125 6.41 24.71 10.86
N GLU A 126 5.76 25.41 11.80
CA GLU A 126 4.81 26.48 11.46
C GLU A 126 5.46 27.60 10.64
N GLY A 127 6.70 27.97 10.98
CA GLY A 127 7.46 28.97 10.21
C GLY A 127 7.72 28.52 8.76
N HIS A 128 7.88 27.21 8.52
CA HIS A 128 8.00 26.69 7.15
C HIS A 128 6.68 26.76 6.40
N ILE A 129 5.56 26.39 7.04
CA ILE A 129 4.21 26.49 6.45
C ILE A 129 3.90 27.94 6.06
N GLN A 130 4.14 28.90 6.97
CA GLN A 130 3.92 30.33 6.73
C GLN A 130 4.81 30.90 5.63
N ALA A 131 6.05 30.42 5.52
CA ALA A 131 6.96 30.78 4.43
C ALA A 131 6.71 30.01 3.13
N ASN A 132 5.68 29.14 3.08
CA ASN A 132 5.42 28.20 1.98
C ASN A 132 6.67 27.35 1.60
N ASN A 133 7.48 27.01 2.59
CA ASN A 133 8.67 26.19 2.46
C ASN A 133 8.33 24.72 2.70
N TRP A 134 8.27 23.95 1.61
CA TRP A 134 7.96 22.52 1.62
C TRP A 134 9.13 21.65 1.15
N CYS A 135 10.38 22.13 1.29
CA CYS A 135 11.56 21.50 0.70
C CYS A 135 11.81 20.03 1.10
N SER A 136 11.22 19.55 2.20
CA SER A 136 11.30 18.15 2.66
C SER A 136 9.95 17.44 2.74
N SER A 137 8.87 18.07 2.23
CA SER A 137 7.51 17.54 2.29
C SER A 137 6.82 17.66 0.93
N GLU A 138 6.40 16.52 0.39
CA GLU A 138 5.90 16.38 -0.97
C GLU A 138 4.47 15.87 -0.92
N ALA A 139 3.58 16.50 -1.70
CA ALA A 139 2.25 15.94 -1.91
C ALA A 139 2.35 14.85 -2.98
N CYS A 140 2.08 13.62 -2.55
CA CYS A 140 2.05 12.40 -3.33
C CYS A 140 0.61 12.05 -3.71
N HIS A 141 0.40 11.45 -4.88
CA HIS A 141 -0.90 10.88 -5.22
C HIS A 141 -0.99 9.44 -4.70
N VAL A 142 -2.13 9.03 -4.16
CA VAL A 142 -2.37 7.62 -3.76
C VAL A 142 -2.58 6.77 -5.00
N PHE A 143 -3.50 7.19 -5.86
CA PHE A 143 -3.66 6.67 -7.21
C PHE A 143 -2.85 7.54 -8.18
N PRO A 144 -1.83 7.00 -8.87
CA PRO A 144 -0.86 7.82 -9.58
C PRO A 144 -1.46 8.58 -10.75
N LEU A 145 -1.02 9.83 -10.92
CA LEU A 145 -1.55 10.73 -11.95
C LEU A 145 -1.31 10.20 -13.36
N GLU A 146 -0.21 9.48 -13.60
CA GLU A 146 0.09 8.87 -14.90
C GLU A 146 -0.93 7.78 -15.31
N HIS A 147 -1.69 7.25 -14.35
CA HIS A 147 -2.66 6.18 -14.55
C HIS A 147 -4.09 6.71 -14.68
N GLU A 148 -4.25 7.89 -15.27
CA GLU A 148 -5.56 8.50 -15.53
C GLU A 148 -6.50 7.60 -16.34
N SER A 149 -5.98 6.79 -17.28
CA SER A 149 -6.78 5.84 -18.05
C SER A 149 -7.33 4.69 -17.18
N PRO A 150 -6.50 3.95 -16.40
CA PRO A 150 -7.01 3.01 -15.40
C PRO A 150 -7.97 3.64 -14.37
N TRP A 151 -7.68 4.85 -13.90
CA TRP A 151 -8.55 5.59 -12.97
C TRP A 151 -9.96 5.78 -13.53
N ASP A 152 -10.06 6.19 -14.79
CA ASP A 152 -11.34 6.43 -15.47
C ASP A 152 -12.06 5.11 -15.77
N ALA A 153 -11.34 4.10 -16.29
CA ALA A 153 -11.90 2.80 -16.65
C ALA A 153 -12.43 2.00 -15.45
N LEU A 154 -11.82 2.16 -14.28
CA LEU A 154 -12.24 1.53 -13.04
C LEU A 154 -13.15 2.43 -12.19
N GLU A 155 -13.53 3.59 -12.72
CA GLU A 155 -14.47 4.54 -12.11
C GLU A 155 -14.07 5.05 -10.71
N TYR A 156 -12.77 5.07 -10.36
CA TYR A 156 -12.30 5.50 -9.03
C TYR A 156 -12.68 6.94 -8.67
N GLY A 157 -12.95 7.78 -9.68
CA GLY A 157 -13.48 9.13 -9.47
C GLY A 157 -14.86 9.19 -8.81
N GLU A 158 -15.60 8.08 -8.70
CA GLU A 158 -16.85 8.01 -7.94
C GLU A 158 -16.64 8.10 -6.43
N PHE A 159 -15.50 7.62 -5.91
CA PHE A 159 -15.18 7.67 -4.48
C PHE A 159 -14.72 9.05 -4.01
N VAL A 160 -14.43 9.96 -4.94
CA VAL A 160 -14.01 11.34 -4.65
C VAL A 160 -15.23 12.26 -4.55
N THR A 161 -15.43 12.84 -3.37
CA THR A 161 -16.60 13.62 -2.97
C THR A 161 -16.31 15.11 -2.74
N ASP A 162 -15.04 15.50 -2.56
CA ASP A 162 -14.63 16.88 -2.28
C ASP A 162 -14.75 17.84 -3.49
N ILE A 163 -14.88 17.29 -4.70
CA ILE A 163 -15.08 18.05 -5.94
C ILE A 163 -16.34 17.50 -6.64
N LYS A 164 -17.40 18.33 -6.71
CA LYS A 164 -18.70 17.94 -7.29
C LYS A 164 -18.85 18.30 -8.77
N ASP A 165 -18.41 19.48 -9.17
CA ASP A 165 -18.66 20.02 -10.52
C ASP A 165 -17.52 19.71 -11.51
N THR A 166 -17.07 18.46 -11.54
CA THR A 166 -15.95 18.05 -12.42
C THR A 166 -16.09 16.60 -12.87
N SER A 167 -15.71 16.33 -14.11
CA SER A 167 -15.67 14.97 -14.68
C SER A 167 -14.84 14.02 -13.80
N ARG A 168 -15.30 12.78 -13.61
CA ARG A 168 -14.64 11.74 -12.80
C ARG A 168 -13.15 11.59 -13.10
N ARG A 169 -12.78 11.56 -14.38
CA ARG A 169 -11.39 11.57 -14.86
C ARG A 169 -10.51 12.66 -14.22
N ARG A 170 -11.01 13.89 -14.14
CA ARG A 170 -10.28 15.04 -13.59
C ARG A 170 -10.19 15.03 -12.06
N LYS A 171 -11.02 14.24 -11.37
CA LYS A 171 -10.98 14.07 -9.92
C LYS A 171 -9.72 13.35 -9.43
N ILE A 172 -8.91 12.78 -10.32
CA ILE A 172 -7.59 12.22 -9.97
C ILE A 172 -6.66 13.24 -9.30
N SER A 173 -6.84 14.55 -9.54
CA SER A 173 -6.09 15.62 -8.86
C SER A 173 -6.85 16.22 -7.67
N SER A 174 -7.79 15.48 -7.09
CA SER A 174 -8.48 15.83 -5.85
C SER A 174 -7.54 15.74 -4.64
N CYS A 175 -7.84 16.51 -3.59
CA CYS A 175 -7.13 16.39 -2.32
C CYS A 175 -7.32 15.01 -1.68
N GLN A 176 -8.48 14.37 -1.91
CA GLN A 176 -8.80 13.01 -1.45
C GLN A 176 -7.99 11.91 -2.15
N ASN A 177 -7.24 12.23 -3.21
CA ASN A 177 -6.28 11.32 -3.82
C ASN A 177 -4.83 11.66 -3.43
N GLY A 178 -4.63 12.41 -2.33
CA GLY A 178 -3.32 12.92 -1.97
C GLY A 178 -2.92 12.67 -0.53
N LEU A 179 -1.62 12.52 -0.31
CA LEU A 179 -0.99 12.47 1.01
C LEU A 179 0.28 13.34 0.99
N THR A 180 0.55 14.05 2.07
CA THR A 180 1.82 14.74 2.29
C THR A 180 2.80 13.78 2.92
N LEU A 181 3.94 13.58 2.27
CA LEU A 181 4.99 12.65 2.66
C LEU A 181 6.33 13.37 2.79
N GLU A 182 7.18 12.92 3.71
CA GLU A 182 8.58 13.29 3.68
C GLU A 182 9.24 12.75 2.41
N SER A 183 10.15 13.51 1.79
CA SER A 183 10.78 13.11 0.52
C SER A 183 11.43 11.71 0.56
N GLY A 184 12.06 11.34 1.68
CA GLY A 184 12.66 10.00 1.86
C GLY A 184 11.64 8.86 1.96
N ILE A 185 10.43 9.15 2.42
CA ILE A 185 9.30 8.21 2.48
C ILE A 185 8.61 8.15 1.12
N HIS A 186 8.42 9.29 0.46
CA HIS A 186 7.82 9.39 -0.87
C HIS A 186 8.56 8.52 -1.90
N VAL A 187 9.90 8.54 -1.88
CA VAL A 187 10.76 7.69 -2.74
C VAL A 187 10.50 6.18 -2.53
N LYS A 188 10.05 5.76 -1.34
CA LYS A 188 9.65 4.38 -1.06
C LYS A 188 8.17 4.13 -1.33
N PHE A 189 7.33 5.16 -1.23
CA PHE A 189 5.89 5.08 -1.46
C PHE A 189 5.55 4.84 -2.94
N ASP A 190 6.12 5.63 -3.85
CA ASP A 190 5.90 5.51 -5.31
C ASP A 190 6.14 4.07 -5.83
N PRO A 191 7.27 3.40 -5.53
CA PRO A 191 7.49 2.02 -5.96
C PRO A 191 6.70 0.98 -5.14
N TYR A 192 5.69 1.40 -4.37
CA TYR A 192 4.84 0.58 -3.52
C TYR A 192 5.59 -0.18 -2.41
N LYS A 193 6.67 0.38 -1.87
CA LYS A 193 7.40 -0.22 -0.73
C LYS A 193 6.79 0.13 0.61
N ILE A 194 5.97 1.17 0.66
CA ILE A 194 5.19 1.57 1.83
C ILE A 194 3.74 1.66 1.39
N SER A 195 2.83 1.14 2.20
CA SER A 195 1.39 1.16 1.96
C SER A 195 0.63 1.41 3.26
N VAL A 196 -0.68 1.60 3.13
CA VAL A 196 -1.63 1.63 4.25
C VAL A 196 -2.70 0.57 4.00
N ASN A 197 -3.02 -0.23 5.01
CA ASN A 197 -4.13 -1.17 4.98
C ASN A 197 -5.34 -0.60 5.75
N PRO A 198 -6.38 -0.08 5.07
CA PRO A 198 -7.55 0.48 5.74
C PRO A 198 -8.36 -0.59 6.49
N ASP A 199 -8.31 -1.86 6.06
CA ASP A 199 -9.04 -2.96 6.71
C ASP A 199 -8.37 -3.47 8.00
N ASP A 200 -7.13 -3.05 8.28
CA ASP A 200 -6.44 -3.28 9.55
C ASP A 200 -6.17 -1.97 10.29
N ASN A 201 -7.23 -1.17 10.50
CA ASN A 201 -7.17 0.08 11.26
C ASN A 201 -6.16 1.09 10.68
N TYR A 202 -6.07 1.19 9.35
CA TYR A 202 -5.12 2.08 8.65
C TYR A 202 -3.66 1.83 9.01
N LYS A 203 -3.31 0.58 9.31
CA LYS A 203 -1.95 0.18 9.62
C LYS A 203 -1.03 0.35 8.41
N ILE A 204 0.12 0.95 8.62
CA ILE A 204 1.19 1.12 7.65
C ILE A 204 1.89 -0.23 7.47
N GLY A 205 2.06 -0.63 6.21
CA GLY A 205 2.81 -1.82 5.82
C GLY A 205 4.08 -1.43 5.09
N VAL A 206 5.22 -2.00 5.48
CA VAL A 206 6.52 -1.77 4.81
C VAL A 206 7.03 -3.05 4.16
N PHE A 207 7.12 -3.07 2.83
CA PHE A 207 7.56 -4.20 2.01
C PHE A 207 9.05 -4.12 1.61
N ASP A 208 9.83 -3.43 2.42
CA ASP A 208 11.27 -3.21 2.30
C ASP A 208 11.88 -3.11 3.71
N ILE A 209 13.20 -2.96 3.80
CA ILE A 209 13.86 -2.76 5.09
C ILE A 209 13.29 -1.48 5.74
N ASP A 210 12.71 -1.66 6.92
CA ASP A 210 12.03 -0.60 7.68
C ASP A 210 13.01 0.26 8.51
N ILE A 211 13.85 1.03 7.81
CA ILE A 211 14.84 1.93 8.43
C ILE A 211 14.21 3.08 9.23
N TYR A 212 12.93 3.38 8.98
CA TYR A 212 12.20 4.48 9.60
C TYR A 212 11.28 4.01 10.75
N GLN A 213 11.24 2.70 11.03
CA GLN A 213 10.36 2.10 12.06
C GLN A 213 8.89 2.47 11.84
N LEU A 214 8.45 2.36 10.58
CA LEU A 214 7.10 2.70 10.13
C LEU A 214 6.16 1.50 10.12
N ASP A 215 6.69 0.29 9.95
CA ASP A 215 5.85 -0.90 9.80
C ASP A 215 5.00 -1.10 11.05
N GLY A 216 3.72 -1.37 10.85
CA GLY A 216 2.76 -1.54 11.93
C GLY A 216 2.30 -0.28 12.66
N ARG A 217 2.86 0.90 12.37
CA ARG A 217 2.30 2.17 12.84
C ARG A 217 0.94 2.42 12.20
N ILE A 218 0.15 3.30 12.79
CA ILE A 218 -1.13 3.72 12.21
C ILE A 218 -0.90 5.00 11.41
N LEU A 219 -1.52 5.10 10.23
CA LEU A 219 -1.54 6.32 9.44
C LEU A 219 -2.06 7.48 10.30
N GLU A 220 -1.34 8.60 10.30
CA GLU A 220 -1.78 9.80 11.01
C GLU A 220 -2.95 10.44 10.26
N LEU A 221 -4.14 10.30 10.83
CA LEU A 221 -5.33 10.97 10.33
C LEU A 221 -5.30 12.43 10.77
N VAL A 222 -5.34 13.33 9.79
CA VAL A 222 -5.44 14.77 10.04
C VAL A 222 -6.71 15.05 10.84
N TRP A 223 -6.54 15.68 12.01
CA TRP A 223 -7.59 15.95 13.00
C TRP A 223 -8.21 14.71 13.69
N GLY A 224 -7.61 13.53 13.52
CA GLY A 224 -8.03 12.30 14.20
C GLY A 224 -9.44 11.83 13.85
N ASN A 225 -10.03 12.35 12.76
CA ASN A 225 -11.44 12.15 12.44
C ASN A 225 -11.63 11.63 11.01
N LEU A 226 -12.20 10.43 10.89
CA LEU A 226 -12.65 9.83 9.62
C LEU A 226 -13.85 10.58 9.01
N GLU A 227 -14.54 11.43 9.77
CA GLU A 227 -15.58 12.32 9.25
C GLU A 227 -15.01 13.54 8.50
N ASN A 228 -13.69 13.70 8.45
CA ASN A 228 -13.05 14.74 7.66
C ASN A 228 -13.41 14.54 6.17
N PRO A 229 -14.10 15.49 5.50
CA PRO A 229 -14.53 15.32 4.12
C PRO A 229 -13.38 15.24 3.11
N HIS A 230 -12.14 15.48 3.53
CA HIS A 230 -10.95 15.44 2.68
C HIS A 230 -10.02 14.25 2.97
N HIS A 231 -10.42 13.29 3.83
CA HIS A 231 -9.67 12.06 4.00
C HIS A 231 -9.59 11.27 2.69
N VAL A 232 -8.51 10.50 2.53
CA VAL A 232 -8.37 9.58 1.40
C VAL A 232 -9.40 8.45 1.54
N PRO A 233 -10.31 8.24 0.57
CA PRO A 233 -11.29 7.18 0.63
C PRO A 233 -10.62 5.81 0.74
N ASP A 234 -11.22 4.93 1.54
CA ASP A 234 -10.70 3.58 1.78
C ASP A 234 -10.44 2.81 0.48
N GLN A 235 -11.26 2.99 -0.54
CA GLN A 235 -11.11 2.32 -1.83
C GLN A 235 -9.77 2.66 -2.51
N LEU A 236 -9.28 3.89 -2.38
CA LEU A 236 -7.97 4.26 -2.92
C LEU A 236 -6.84 3.65 -2.10
N LEU A 237 -6.97 3.59 -0.77
CA LEU A 237 -5.98 2.95 0.10
C LEU A 237 -5.95 1.42 -0.10
N LYS A 238 -7.11 0.79 -0.32
CA LYS A 238 -7.21 -0.64 -0.68
C LYS A 238 -6.49 -0.90 -2.00
N TRP A 239 -6.74 -0.07 -3.01
CA TRP A 239 -6.05 -0.17 -4.29
C TRP A 239 -4.53 -0.07 -4.13
N LEU A 240 -4.04 0.92 -3.37
CA LEU A 240 -2.61 1.07 -3.06
C LEU A 240 -2.04 -0.18 -2.37
N PHE A 241 -2.76 -0.73 -1.39
CA PHE A 241 -2.36 -1.94 -0.69
C PHE A 241 -2.28 -3.14 -1.62
N GLU A 242 -3.26 -3.32 -2.50
CA GLU A 242 -3.22 -4.36 -3.53
C GLU A 242 -2.01 -4.21 -4.46
N GLN A 243 -1.71 -2.99 -4.95
CA GLN A 243 -0.52 -2.75 -5.78
C GLN A 243 0.78 -3.10 -5.03
N SER A 244 0.83 -2.76 -3.74
CA SER A 244 1.97 -3.06 -2.87
C SER A 244 2.15 -4.55 -2.64
N VAL A 245 1.07 -5.28 -2.44
CA VAL A 245 1.10 -6.75 -2.31
C VAL A 245 1.49 -7.40 -3.63
N LEU A 246 0.86 -7.02 -4.75
CA LEU A 246 1.13 -7.61 -6.06
C LEU A 246 2.57 -7.36 -6.53
N SER A 247 3.15 -6.19 -6.23
CA SER A 247 4.51 -5.84 -6.63
C SER A 247 5.60 -6.46 -5.75
N ASN A 248 5.33 -6.70 -4.47
CA ASN A 248 6.36 -7.14 -3.52
C ASN A 248 6.22 -8.59 -3.06
N VAL A 249 5.02 -9.18 -3.11
CA VAL A 249 4.76 -10.50 -2.52
C VAL A 249 4.73 -11.61 -3.56
N LYS A 250 4.01 -11.36 -4.67
CA LYS A 250 3.90 -12.31 -5.77
C LYS A 250 5.30 -12.59 -6.35
N ARG A 251 5.56 -13.83 -6.77
CA ARG A 251 6.78 -14.12 -7.54
C ARG A 251 6.78 -13.29 -8.85
N PRO A 252 7.96 -12.86 -9.33
CA PRO A 252 8.10 -12.29 -10.67
C PRO A 252 7.56 -13.21 -11.75
#